data_AF-A0A9X6TTN3-F1
#
_entry.id   AF-A0A9X6TTN3-F1
#
_cell.length_a   1.000
_cell.length_b   1.000
_cell.length_c   1.000
_cell.angle_alpha   90.00
_cell.angle_beta   90.00
_cell.angle_gamma   90.00
#
_symmetry.space_group_name_H-M   'P 1'
#
loop_
_entity.id
_entity.type
_entity.pdbx_description
1 polymer ?
#
loop_
_entity_poly.entity_id
_entity_poly.type
_entity_poly.pdbx_seq_one_letter_code
_entity_poly.pdbx_strand_id
1 'polypeptide(L)' 'MIEIIAALVSLVVHFISYLFSTGEDKKKAKADLKEIVTGSDGKMLVGFFGGAAVTGIVVVIWILSE' A
#
# COMPACT_ATOMS: atom_id res chain seq x y z
N MET A 1 13.34 3.23 -12.14
CA MET A 1 13.76 3.11 -10.72
C MET A 1 13.32 4.32 -9.90
N ILE A 2 13.70 5.56 -10.26
CA ILE A 2 13.26 6.77 -9.54
C ILE A 2 11.73 6.91 -9.53
N GLU A 3 11.04 6.60 -10.64
CA GLU A 3 9.58 6.71 -10.72
C GLU A 3 8.85 5.76 -9.77
N ILE A 4 9.33 4.51 -9.62
CA ILE A 4 8.79 3.54 -8.65
C ILE A 4 9.01 4.01 -7.21
N ILE A 5 10.18 4.59 -6.91
CA ILE A 5 10.48 5.14 -5.59
C ILE A 5 9.58 6.36 -5.31
N ALA A 6 9.36 7.23 -6.29
CA ALA A 6 8.46 8.37 -6.17
C ALA A 6 7.00 7.92 -5.96
N ALA A 7 6.55 6.90 -6.69
CA ALA A 7 5.23 6.29 -6.51
C ALA A 7 5.07 5.67 -5.12
N LEU A 8 6.12 4.99 -4.61
CA LEU A 8 6.15 4.44 -3.24
C LEU A 8 6.04 5.55 -2.18
N VAL A 9 6.86 6.59 -2.29
CA VAL A 9 6.84 7.72 -1.35
C VAL A 9 5.48 8.41 -1.38
N SER A 10 4.91 8.63 -2.57
CA SER A 10 3.58 9.22 -2.74
C SER A 10 2.50 8.36 -2.08
N LEU A 11 2.53 7.03 -2.29
CA LEU A 11 1.60 6.10 -1.67
C LEU A 11 1.68 6.17 -0.14
N VAL A 12 2.89 6.19 0.43
CA VAL A 12 3.11 6.27 1.88
C VAL A 12 2.60 7.59 2.45
N VAL A 13 2.89 8.73 1.81
CA VAL A 13 2.45 10.06 2.26
C VAL A 13 0.93 10.16 2.26
N HIS A 14 0.26 9.69 1.19
CA HIS A 14 -1.19 9.71 1.11
C HIS A 14 -1.83 8.69 2.06
N PHE A 15 -1.19 7.54 2.29
CA PHE A 15 -1.66 6.54 3.25
C PHE A 15 -1.60 7.06 4.69
N ILE A 16 -0.52 7.74 5.06
CA ILE A 16 -0.37 8.40 6.36
C ILE A 16 -1.41 9.52 6.49
N SER A 17 -1.55 10.37 5.48
CA SER A 17 -2.54 11.45 5.47
C SER A 17 -3.96 10.89 5.63
N TYR A 18 -4.28 9.77 5.00
CA TYR A 18 -5.55 9.06 5.17
C TYR A 18 -5.75 8.50 6.59
N LEU A 19 -4.70 7.96 7.22
CA LEU A 19 -4.77 7.43 8.59
C LEU A 19 -5.02 8.54 9.63
N PHE A 20 -4.40 9.71 9.44
CA PHE A 20 -4.53 10.85 10.35
C PHE A 20 -5.71 11.77 10.02
N SER A 21 -6.35 11.62 8.86
CA SER A 21 -7.54 12.39 8.49
C SER A 21 -8.82 11.83 9.14
N THR A 22 -9.77 12.72 9.49
CA THR A 22 -11.05 12.36 10.11
C THR A 22 -12.24 13.01 9.39
N GLY A 23 -13.42 12.39 9.46
CA GLY A 23 -14.65 12.98 8.90
C GLY A 23 -14.66 13.05 7.37
N GLU A 24 -14.90 14.24 6.80
CA GLU A 24 -14.95 14.48 5.35
C GLU A 24 -13.57 14.36 4.69
N ASP A 25 -12.50 14.83 5.36
CA ASP A 25 -11.14 14.76 4.83
C ASP A 25 -10.67 13.30 4.64
N LYS A 26 -11.15 12.40 5.50
CA LYS A 26 -10.86 10.96 5.37
C LYS A 26 -11.46 10.38 4.08
N LYS A 27 -12.66 10.82 3.66
CA LYS A 27 -13.29 10.35 2.43
C LYS A 27 -12.53 10.84 1.20
N LYS A 28 -12.07 12.10 1.22
CA LYS A 28 -11.26 12.69 0.17
C LYS A 28 -9.89 12.01 0.07
N ALA A 29 -9.20 11.84 1.20
CA ALA A 29 -7.91 11.14 1.26
C ALA A 29 -8.03 9.67 0.82
N LYS A 30 -9.16 9.00 1.10
CA LYS A 30 -9.42 7.64 0.61
C LYS A 30 -9.59 7.58 -0.92
N ALA A 31 -10.28 8.56 -1.50
CA ALA A 31 -10.50 8.61 -2.95
C ALA A 31 -9.17 8.85 -3.67
N ASP A 32 -8.36 9.77 -3.16
CA ASP A 32 -7.04 10.11 -3.67
C ASP A 32 -6.07 8.91 -3.57
N LEU A 33 -6.02 8.26 -2.40
CA LEU A 33 -5.25 7.04 -2.20
C LEU A 33 -5.70 5.90 -3.14
N LYS A 34 -7.01 5.78 -3.39
CA LYS A 34 -7.54 4.80 -4.33
C LYS A 34 -7.05 5.08 -5.74
N GLU A 35 -7.05 6.34 -6.19
CA GLU A 35 -6.54 6.70 -7.51
C GLU A 35 -5.06 6.33 -7.66
N ILE A 36 -4.25 6.65 -6.66
CA ILE A 36 -2.82 6.30 -6.61
C ILE A 36 -2.62 4.78 -6.68
N VAL A 37 -3.39 4.00 -5.91
CA VAL A 37 -3.33 2.52 -5.93
C VAL A 37 -3.84 1.92 -7.23
N THR A 38 -4.80 2.58 -7.90
CA THR A 38 -5.38 2.07 -9.16
C THR A 38 -4.50 2.39 -10.36
N GLY A 39 -3.59 3.36 -10.24
CA GLY A 39 -2.54 3.65 -11.23
C GLY A 39 -1.58 2.48 -11.45
N SER A 40 -0.89 2.46 -12.60
CA SER A 40 0.00 1.36 -13.01
C SER A 40 1.07 1.03 -11.95
N ASP A 41 1.77 2.04 -11.45
CA ASP A 41 2.81 1.88 -10.44
C ASP A 41 2.26 1.52 -9.06
N GLY A 42 1.13 2.13 -8.65
CA GLY A 42 0.47 1.81 -7.38
C GLY A 42 -0.07 0.38 -7.34
N LYS A 43 -0.58 -0.13 -8.47
CA LYS A 43 -1.08 -1.50 -8.59
C LYS A 43 0.07 -2.50 -8.54
N MET A 44 1.20 -2.18 -9.16
CA MET A 44 2.43 -2.97 -9.05
C MET A 44 2.94 -3.00 -7.61
N LEU A 45 2.96 -1.86 -6.91
CA LEU A 45 3.39 -1.76 -5.52
C LEU A 45 2.46 -2.53 -4.57
N VAL A 46 1.14 -2.35 -4.69
CA VAL A 46 0.17 -3.09 -3.88
C VAL A 46 0.22 -4.60 -4.16
N GLY A 47 0.43 -5.00 -5.43
CA GLY A 47 0.67 -6.39 -5.78
C GLY A 47 1.95 -6.95 -5.16
N PHE A 48 3.03 -6.17 -5.15
CA PHE A 48 4.31 -6.55 -4.57
C PHE A 48 4.23 -6.69 -3.04
N PHE A 49 3.71 -5.68 -2.33
CA PHE A 49 3.56 -5.73 -0.87
C PHE A 49 2.48 -6.73 -0.43
N GLY A 50 1.39 -6.85 -1.18
CA GLY A 50 0.36 -7.84 -0.94
C GLY A 50 0.88 -9.27 -1.11
N GLY A 51 1.64 -9.52 -2.18
CA GLY A 51 2.33 -10.79 -2.41
C GLY A 51 3.35 -11.08 -1.31
N ALA A 52 4.20 -10.11 -0.96
CA ALA A 52 5.19 -10.27 0.11
C ALA A 52 4.54 -10.55 1.47
N ALA A 53 3.41 -9.89 1.79
CA ALA A 53 2.68 -10.13 3.04
C ALA A 53 2.09 -11.56 3.08
N VAL A 54 1.45 -12.00 1.99
CA VAL A 54 0.89 -13.37 1.90
C VAL A 54 2.01 -14.41 1.97
N THR A 55 3.08 -14.25 1.21
CA THR A 55 4.24 -15.14 1.24
C THR A 55 4.88 -15.17 2.62
N GLY A 56 5.05 -14.01 3.27
CA GLY A 56 5.59 -13.93 4.62
C GLY A 56 4.75 -14.68 5.64
N ILE A 57 3.42 -14.54 5.60
CA ILE A 57 2.50 -15.28 6.46
C ILE A 57 2.62 -16.79 6.23
N VAL A 58 2.66 -17.24 4.98
CA VAL A 58 2.79 -18.67 4.63
C VAL A 58 4.11 -19.25 5.14
N VAL A 59 5.22 -18.52 4.96
CA VAL A 59 6.54 -18.93 5.45
C VAL A 59 6.56 -19.04 6.98
N VAL A 60 5.98 -18.07 7.68
CA VAL A 60 5.90 -18.09 9.15
C VAL A 60 5.07 -19.28 9.65
N ILE A 61 3.91 -19.55 9.03
CA ILE A 61 3.08 -20.71 9.38
C ILE A 61 3.85 -22.01 9.15
N TRP A 62 4.58 -22.12 8.04
CA TRP A 62 5.38 -23.30 7.72
C TRP A 62 6.47 -23.55 8.77
N ILE A 63 7.23 -22.51 9.14
CA ILE A 63 8.25 -22.57 10.19
C ILE A 63 7.65 -22.95 11.55
N LEU A 64 6.46 -22.45 11.89
CA LEU A 64 5.80 -22.76 13.16
C LEU A 64 5.12 -24.15 13.17
N SER A 65 4.97 -24.79 12.02
CA SER A 65 4.34 -26.11 11.87
C SER A 65 5.36 -27.25 11.86
N GLU A 66 6.65 -26.95 11.94
CA GLU A 66 7.78 -27.89 12.01
C GLU A 66 8.35 -27.93 13.44
#